data_AF-A0A0F9ESR8-F1
#
_entry.id   AF-A0A0F9ESR8-F1
#
_cell.length_a   1.000
_cell.length_b   1.000
_cell.length_c   1.000
_cell.angle_alpha   90.00
_cell.angle_beta   90.00
_cell.angle_gamma   90.00
#
_symmetry.space_group_name_H-M   'P 1'
#
loop_
_entity.id
_entity.type
_entity.pdbx_description
1 polymer ?
#
loop_
_entity_poly.entity_id
_entity_poly.type
_entity_poly.pdbx_seq_one_letter_code
_entity_poly.pdbx_strand_id
1 'polypeptide(L)'
;MKPCSKCKMEKDRSKFWRDSSCEDGLCRQCKSCMKKYQQSDDCKKANQKYKENNPNRIAKTRQISDRKYRQNHPEKKKARNKISHAPRDGTIKRPSQCESCFEEGPVEGHHEDYSKQLEVIWLCKGCHMKRHREIEMGVLVC
;
A
#
# COMPACT_ATOMS: atom_id res chain seq x y z
N MET A 1 -22.95 15.02 23.57
CA MET A 1 -21.88 14.24 24.22
C MET A 1 -22.21 12.75 24.14
N LYS A 2 -21.21 11.86 24.17
CA LYS A 2 -21.35 10.39 24.18
C LYS A 2 -20.27 9.76 25.07
N PRO A 3 -20.60 8.81 25.96
CA PRO A 3 -19.62 8.11 26.78
C PRO A 3 -18.86 7.05 25.96
N CYS A 4 -17.54 6.98 26.14
CA CYS A 4 -16.71 5.93 25.55
C CYS A 4 -16.80 4.63 26.37
N SER A 5 -17.12 3.50 25.74
CA SER A 5 -17.23 2.22 26.44
C SER A 5 -15.92 1.72 27.06
N LYS A 6 -14.75 2.16 26.55
CA LYS A 6 -13.42 1.74 27.02
C LYS A 6 -12.85 2.64 28.12
N CYS A 7 -12.77 3.96 27.91
CA CYS A 7 -12.19 4.90 28.87
C CYS A 7 -13.22 5.61 29.75
N LYS A 8 -14.52 5.36 29.53
CA LYS A 8 -15.66 5.87 30.30
C LYS A 8 -15.84 7.39 30.34
N MET A 9 -14.94 8.15 29.71
CA MET A 9 -15.08 9.60 29.55
C MET A 9 -16.20 9.96 28.57
N GLU A 10 -16.96 10.99 28.92
CA GLU A 10 -17.87 11.69 28.01
C GLU A 10 -17.06 12.51 27.01
N LYS A 11 -17.33 12.32 25.73
CA LYS A 11 -16.66 13.04 24.66
C LYS A 11 -17.67 13.57 23.66
N ASP A 12 -17.25 14.59 22.93
CA ASP A 12 -18.04 15.04 21.80
C ASP A 12 -18.25 13.92 20.77
N ARG A 13 -19.40 13.94 20.10
CA ARG A 13 -19.79 12.92 19.09
C ARG A 13 -18.77 12.86 17.94
N SER A 14 -18.11 13.97 17.60
CA SER A 14 -17.02 13.99 16.59
C SER A 14 -15.80 13.15 16.97
N LYS A 15 -15.64 12.80 18.25
CA LYS A 15 -14.55 11.96 18.75
C LYS A 15 -14.83 10.46 18.60
N PHE A 16 -15.89 10.08 17.89
CA PHE A 16 -16.25 8.70 17.55
C PHE A 16 -16.27 8.52 16.03
N TRP A 17 -15.96 7.32 15.55
CA TRP A 17 -16.10 6.98 14.13
C TRP A 17 -17.57 6.67 13.82
N ARG A 18 -17.99 6.90 12.56
CA ARG A 18 -19.31 6.49 12.10
C ARG A 18 -19.40 4.97 12.07
N ASP A 19 -20.49 4.43 12.56
CA ASP A 19 -20.78 3.01 12.60
C ASP A 19 -22.28 2.79 12.44
N SER A 20 -22.67 2.38 11.23
CA SER A 20 -24.07 2.15 10.88
C SER A 20 -24.66 0.90 11.55
N SER A 21 -23.83 0.08 12.20
CA SER A 21 -24.32 -1.07 12.98
C SER A 21 -24.80 -0.67 14.38
N CYS A 22 -24.46 0.54 14.85
CA CYS A 22 -24.92 1.07 16.12
C CYS A 22 -26.15 1.97 15.91
N GLU A 23 -27.10 1.92 16.85
CA GLU A 23 -28.35 2.68 16.81
C GLU A 23 -28.12 4.20 16.64
N ASP A 24 -27.11 4.76 17.33
CA ASP A 24 -26.80 6.19 17.27
C ASP A 24 -25.82 6.57 16.15
N GLY A 25 -25.51 5.62 15.25
CA GLY A 25 -24.64 5.79 14.10
C GLY A 25 -23.16 6.00 14.43
N LEU A 26 -22.75 5.78 15.69
CA LEU A 26 -21.39 6.04 16.17
C LEU A 26 -20.82 4.85 16.94
N CYS A 27 -19.52 4.58 16.73
CA CYS A 27 -18.82 3.51 17.47
C CYS A 27 -18.97 3.69 18.99
N ARG A 28 -19.01 2.58 19.71
CA ARG A 28 -19.05 2.56 21.19
C ARG A 28 -17.75 3.10 21.83
N GLN A 29 -16.63 2.99 21.13
CA GLN A 29 -15.32 3.47 21.59
C GLN A 29 -14.91 4.74 20.87
N CYS A 30 -14.30 5.67 21.60
CA CYS A 30 -13.75 6.89 21.01
C CYS A 30 -12.53 6.60 20.12
N LYS A 31 -12.25 7.50 19.18
CA LYS A 31 -11.15 7.43 18.21
C LYS A 31 -9.81 7.12 18.87
N SER A 32 -9.51 7.75 20.01
CA SER A 32 -8.24 7.53 20.71
C SER A 32 -8.10 6.12 21.28
N CYS A 33 -9.17 5.57 21.84
CA CYS A 33 -9.17 4.19 22.35
C CYS A 33 -9.07 3.18 21.20
N MET A 34 -9.80 3.43 20.11
CA MET A 34 -9.73 2.57 18.92
C MET A 34 -8.32 2.56 18.31
N LYS A 35 -7.66 3.72 18.20
CA LYS A 35 -6.27 3.80 17.72
C LYS A 35 -5.30 3.00 18.60
N LYS A 36 -5.42 3.11 19.93
CA LYS A 36 -4.61 2.32 20.87
C LYS A 36 -4.85 0.82 20.70
N TYR A 37 -6.10 0.40 20.53
CA TYR A 37 -6.42 -1.01 20.26
C TYR A 37 -5.84 -1.48 18.92
N GLN A 38 -5.95 -0.69 17.85
CA GLN A 38 -5.39 -1.04 16.54
C GLN A 38 -3.86 -1.26 16.58
N GLN A 39 -3.17 -0.59 17.50
CA GLN A 39 -1.72 -0.72 17.70
C GLN A 39 -1.34 -1.85 18.68
N SER A 40 -2.29 -2.42 19.42
CA SER A 40 -2.02 -3.43 20.42
C SER A 40 -1.74 -4.81 19.81
N ASP A 41 -1.03 -5.65 20.56
CA ASP A 41 -0.76 -7.02 20.13
C ASP A 41 -2.02 -7.87 20.08
N ASP A 42 -3.05 -7.56 20.87
CA ASP A 42 -4.34 -8.24 20.79
C ASP A 42 -5.00 -8.06 19.42
N CYS A 43 -4.95 -6.85 18.86
CA CYS A 43 -5.47 -6.61 17.51
C CYS A 43 -4.64 -7.36 16.46
N LYS A 44 -3.31 -7.40 16.60
CA LYS A 44 -2.43 -8.18 15.71
C LYS A 44 -2.75 -9.67 15.77
N LYS A 45 -2.89 -10.24 16.98
CA LYS A 45 -3.26 -11.65 17.21
C LYS A 45 -4.64 -11.96 16.65
N ALA A 46 -5.63 -11.10 16.88
CA ALA A 46 -6.97 -11.27 16.32
C ALA A 46 -6.95 -11.25 14.79
N ASN A 47 -6.19 -10.33 14.18
CA ASN A 47 -6.02 -10.26 12.73
C ASN A 47 -5.30 -11.50 12.18
N GLN A 48 -4.27 -12.00 12.85
CA GLN A 48 -3.56 -13.21 12.47
C GLN A 48 -4.52 -14.42 12.50
N LYS A 49 -5.24 -14.62 13.61
CA LYS A 49 -6.24 -15.69 13.74
C LYS A 49 -7.32 -15.59 12.68
N TYR A 50 -7.79 -14.39 12.36
CA TYR A 50 -8.73 -14.18 11.26
C TYR A 50 -8.14 -14.65 9.92
N LYS A 51 -6.87 -14.37 9.65
CA LYS A 51 -6.18 -14.80 8.43
C LYS A 51 -6.08 -16.32 8.34
N GLU A 52 -5.65 -16.95 9.43
CA GLU A 52 -5.51 -18.41 9.55
C GLU A 52 -6.85 -19.12 9.37
N ASN A 53 -7.94 -18.56 9.91
CA ASN A 53 -9.27 -19.15 9.81
C ASN A 53 -9.99 -18.85 8.48
N ASN A 54 -9.52 -17.88 7.69
CA ASN A 54 -10.21 -17.44 6.47
C ASN A 54 -9.29 -17.37 5.23
N PRO A 55 -8.44 -18.38 4.96
CA PRO A 55 -7.45 -18.31 3.88
C PRO A 55 -8.11 -18.15 2.50
N ASN A 56 -9.18 -18.93 2.25
CA ASN A 56 -9.92 -18.89 0.99
C ASN A 56 -10.58 -17.53 0.74
N ARG A 57 -11.14 -16.91 1.78
CA ARG A 57 -11.77 -15.59 1.67
C ARG A 57 -10.74 -14.52 1.33
N ILE A 58 -9.58 -14.56 1.99
CA ILE A 58 -8.48 -13.62 1.74
C ILE A 58 -7.92 -13.81 0.34
N ALA A 59 -7.67 -15.05 -0.08
CA ALA A 59 -7.21 -15.38 -1.42
C ALA A 59 -8.18 -14.86 -2.48
N LYS A 60 -9.49 -15.08 -2.31
CA LYS A 60 -10.54 -14.58 -3.21
C LYS A 60 -10.56 -13.04 -3.27
N THR A 61 -10.53 -12.37 -2.12
CA THR A 61 -10.49 -10.90 -2.07
C THR A 61 -9.25 -10.37 -2.78
N ARG A 62 -8.08 -10.96 -2.53
CA ARG A 62 -6.82 -10.60 -3.20
C ARG A 62 -6.90 -10.83 -4.70
N GLN A 63 -7.47 -11.94 -5.15
CA GLN A 63 -7.65 -12.22 -6.57
C GLN A 63 -8.52 -11.16 -7.25
N ILE A 64 -9.61 -10.74 -6.60
CA ILE A 64 -10.51 -9.70 -7.11
C ILE A 64 -9.80 -8.35 -7.16
N SER A 65 -9.10 -7.94 -6.10
CA SER A 65 -8.35 -6.69 -6.09
C SER A 65 -7.24 -6.67 -7.14
N ASP A 66 -6.49 -7.77 -7.28
CA ASP A 66 -5.42 -7.91 -8.26
C ASP A 66 -5.98 -7.86 -9.69
N ARG A 67 -7.14 -8.48 -9.94
CA ARG A 67 -7.83 -8.39 -11.24
C ARG A 67 -8.23 -6.95 -11.53
N LYS A 68 -8.87 -6.26 -10.59
CA LYS A 68 -9.29 -4.87 -10.75
C LYS A 68 -8.11 -3.94 -10.98
N TYR A 69 -7.02 -4.11 -10.22
CA TYR A 69 -5.79 -3.36 -10.41
C TYR A 69 -5.21 -3.57 -11.82
N ARG A 70 -5.12 -4.83 -12.28
CA ARG A 70 -4.62 -5.13 -13.64
C ARG A 70 -5.50 -4.54 -14.74
N GLN A 71 -6.81 -4.48 -14.53
CA GLN A 71 -7.77 -3.87 -15.47
C GLN A 71 -7.66 -2.34 -15.51
N ASN A 72 -7.46 -1.72 -14.35
CA ASN A 72 -7.38 -0.26 -14.22
C ASN A 72 -6.00 0.31 -14.55
N HIS A 73 -4.95 -0.53 -14.55
CA HIS A 73 -3.57 -0.11 -14.83
C HIS A 73 -2.89 -0.95 -15.94
N PRO A 74 -3.50 -1.06 -17.13
CA PRO A 74 -2.93 -1.83 -18.24
C PRO A 74 -1.58 -1.27 -18.71
N GLU A 75 -1.37 0.04 -18.64
CA GLU A 75 -0.12 0.75 -18.96
C GLU A 75 1.04 0.27 -18.08
N LYS A 76 0.83 0.17 -16.75
CA LYS A 76 1.85 -0.31 -15.81
C LYS A 76 2.23 -1.76 -16.08
N LYS A 77 1.25 -2.60 -16.44
CA LYS A 77 1.49 -3.99 -16.82
C LYS A 77 2.33 -4.07 -18.11
N LYS A 78 1.98 -3.29 -19.14
CA LYS A 78 2.72 -3.23 -20.41
C LYS A 78 4.16 -2.75 -20.20
N ALA A 79 4.35 -1.70 -19.42
CA ALA A 79 5.65 -1.13 -19.09
C ALA A 79 6.56 -2.16 -18.40
N ARG A 80 6.07 -2.80 -17.33
CA ARG A 80 6.81 -3.87 -16.63
C ARG A 80 7.16 -5.03 -17.56
N ASN A 81 6.20 -5.48 -18.37
CA ASN A 81 6.44 -6.58 -19.30
C ASN A 81 7.52 -6.22 -20.32
N LYS A 82 7.51 -5.01 -20.89
CA LYS A 82 8.56 -4.62 -21.85
C LYS A 82 9.94 -4.65 -21.20
N ILE A 83 10.09 -4.12 -19.99
CA ILE A 83 11.39 -4.14 -19.29
C ILE A 83 11.84 -5.54 -18.90
N SER A 84 10.91 -6.42 -18.53
CA SER A 84 11.29 -7.79 -18.18
C SER A 84 11.76 -8.60 -19.39
N HIS A 85 11.23 -8.30 -20.59
CA HIS A 85 11.60 -8.99 -21.83
C HIS A 85 12.78 -8.32 -22.55
N ALA A 86 12.97 -7.01 -22.40
CA ALA A 86 14.00 -6.25 -23.11
C ALA A 86 15.44 -6.80 -22.99
N PRO A 87 15.87 -7.37 -21.84
CA PRO A 87 17.18 -8.03 -21.76
C PRO A 87 17.28 -9.32 -22.61
N ARG A 88 16.19 -10.07 -22.75
CA ARG A 88 16.14 -11.29 -23.59
C ARG A 88 16.18 -10.94 -25.07
N ASP A 89 15.50 -9.85 -25.43
CA ASP A 89 15.41 -9.37 -26.81
C ASP A 89 16.64 -8.53 -27.21
N GLY A 90 17.62 -8.35 -26.30
CA GLY A 90 18.83 -7.57 -26.53
C GLY A 90 18.62 -6.05 -26.65
N THR A 91 17.40 -5.58 -26.42
CA THR A 91 17.00 -4.18 -26.62
C THR A 91 17.39 -3.26 -25.47
N ILE A 92 17.54 -3.78 -24.24
CA ILE A 92 18.05 -3.04 -23.09
C ILE A 92 19.01 -3.91 -22.29
N LYS A 93 20.22 -3.39 -22.03
CA LYS A 93 21.14 -3.97 -21.05
C LYS A 93 20.80 -3.42 -19.67
N ARG A 94 20.42 -4.30 -18.74
CA ARG A 94 20.23 -3.93 -17.34
C ARG A 94 21.61 -3.64 -16.71
N PRO A 95 21.84 -2.45 -16.14
CA PRO A 95 23.11 -2.17 -15.47
C PRO A 95 23.24 -2.99 -14.18
N SER A 96 24.46 -3.21 -13.74
CA SER A 96 24.77 -3.81 -12.44
C SER A 96 24.84 -2.79 -11.30
N GLN A 97 24.70 -1.50 -11.60
CA GLN A 97 24.85 -0.39 -10.67
C GLN A 97 23.59 0.47 -10.60
N CYS A 98 23.31 0.97 -9.40
CA CYS A 98 22.23 1.93 -9.17
C CYS A 98 22.60 3.31 -9.73
N GLU A 99 21.72 3.94 -10.51
CA GLU A 99 21.97 5.29 -11.06
C GLU A 99 21.95 6.40 -10.01
N SER A 100 21.36 6.16 -8.82
CA SER A 100 21.25 7.19 -7.78
C SER A 100 22.35 7.12 -6.73
N CYS A 101 22.77 5.91 -6.33
CA CYS A 101 23.79 5.74 -5.28
C CYS A 101 25.06 5.04 -5.77
N PHE A 102 25.10 4.62 -7.04
CA PHE A 102 26.25 3.99 -7.71
C PHE A 102 26.74 2.67 -7.13
N GLU A 103 26.07 2.15 -6.09
CA GLU A 103 26.33 0.83 -5.53
C GLU A 103 26.02 -0.29 -6.53
N GLU A 104 26.87 -1.30 -6.54
CA GLU A 104 26.66 -2.53 -7.32
C GLU A 104 25.62 -3.43 -6.66
N GLY A 105 24.75 -4.02 -7.48
CA GLY A 105 23.78 -5.00 -7.01
C GLY A 105 22.52 -5.09 -7.86
N PRO A 106 21.50 -5.81 -7.37
CA PRO A 106 20.23 -5.94 -8.06
C PRO A 106 19.53 -4.58 -8.21
N VAL A 107 19.30 -4.17 -9.46
CA VAL A 107 18.55 -2.97 -9.80
C VAL A 107 17.16 -3.29 -10.37
N GLU A 108 16.22 -2.42 -10.06
CA GLU A 108 14.84 -2.44 -10.53
C GLU A 108 14.61 -1.21 -11.42
N GLY A 109 13.86 -1.38 -12.51
CA GLY A 109 13.51 -0.27 -13.39
C GLY A 109 12.38 0.56 -12.78
N HIS A 110 12.68 1.80 -12.41
CA HIS A 110 11.71 2.77 -11.94
C HIS A 110 11.13 3.56 -13.11
N HIS A 111 9.81 3.53 -13.27
CA HIS A 111 9.12 4.37 -14.24
C HIS A 111 8.66 5.67 -13.58
N GLU A 112 9.16 6.80 -14.05
CA GLU A 112 8.59 8.11 -13.72
C GLU A 112 7.30 8.36 -14.51
N ASP A 113 7.27 7.94 -15.77
CA ASP A 113 6.10 7.96 -16.63
C ASP A 113 5.83 6.55 -17.20
N TYR A 114 4.74 5.94 -16.76
CA TYR A 114 4.32 4.61 -17.21
C TYR A 114 3.82 4.59 -18.68
N SER A 115 3.59 5.75 -19.31
CA SER A 115 3.32 5.85 -20.74
C SER A 115 4.57 5.49 -21.58
N LYS A 116 5.77 5.77 -21.02
CA LYS A 116 7.07 5.54 -21.65
C LYS A 116 7.69 4.23 -21.17
N GLN A 117 7.25 3.15 -21.79
CA GLN A 117 7.49 1.78 -21.33
C GLN A 117 8.96 1.31 -21.30
N LEU A 118 9.87 1.99 -21.99
CA LEU A 118 11.30 1.67 -22.02
C LEU A 118 12.18 2.70 -21.30
N GLU A 119 11.62 3.86 -20.96
CA GLU A 119 12.33 4.88 -20.19
C GLU A 119 12.17 4.54 -18.70
N VAL A 120 13.25 4.02 -18.12
CA VAL A 120 13.36 3.77 -16.69
C VAL A 120 14.69 4.19 -16.14
N ILE A 121 14.66 4.57 -14.88
CA ILE A 121 15.83 4.80 -14.06
C ILE A 121 16.14 3.50 -13.33
N TRP A 122 17.36 2.98 -13.47
CA TRP A 122 17.76 1.75 -12.79
C TRP A 122 18.20 2.04 -11.36
N LEU A 123 17.41 1.61 -10.39
CA LEU A 123 17.62 1.92 -8.98
C LEU A 123 17.75 0.63 -8.16
N CYS A 124 18.65 0.64 -7.18
CA CYS A 124 18.62 -0.39 -6.14
C CYS A 124 17.30 -0.29 -5.34
N LYS A 125 16.89 -1.37 -4.68
CA LYS A 125 15.62 -1.42 -3.92
C LYS A 125 15.44 -0.26 -2.93
N GLY A 126 16.53 0.16 -2.27
CA GLY A 126 16.51 1.28 -1.32
C GLY A 126 16.18 2.60 -2.00
N CYS A 127 16.90 2.95 -3.06
CA CYS A 127 16.66 4.16 -3.84
C CYS A 127 15.32 4.12 -4.57
N HIS A 128 14.90 2.94 -5.04
CA HIS A 128 13.61 2.76 -5.70
C HIS A 128 12.43 3.12 -4.77
N MET A 129 12.46 2.61 -3.53
CA MET A 129 11.44 2.95 -2.54
C MET A 129 11.49 4.42 -2.10
N LYS A 130 12.70 5.00 -2.00
CA LYS A 130 12.88 6.42 -1.70
C LYS A 130 12.23 7.28 -2.79
N ARG A 131 12.47 6.97 -4.07
CA ARG A 131 11.88 7.69 -5.20
C ARG A 131 10.36 7.60 -5.22
N HIS A 132 9.79 6.42 -4.94
CA HIS A 132 8.34 6.27 -4.78
C HIS A 132 7.76 7.20 -3.70
N ARG A 133 8.43 7.31 -2.54
CA ARG A 133 8.00 8.22 -1.47
C ARG A 133 8.10 9.68 -1.87
N GLU A 134 9.18 10.08 -2.56
CA GLU A 134 9.36 11.46 -3.04
C GLU A 134 8.26 11.86 -4.02
N ILE A 135 7.92 10.98 -4.96
CA ILE A 135 6.83 11.21 -5.92
C ILE A 135 5.48 11.26 -5.20
N GLU A 136 5.20 10.34 -4.28
CA GLU A 136 3.94 10.36 -3.50
C GLU A 136 3.81 11.61 -2.63
N MET A 137 4.91 12.12 -2.07
CA MET A 137 4.94 13.36 -1.27
C MET A 137 4.91 14.63 -2.12
N GLY A 138 5.50 14.61 -3.31
CA GLY A 138 5.47 15.73 -4.27
C GLY A 138 4.13 15.95 -4.96
N VAL A 139 3.24 14.95 -4.93
CA VAL A 139 1.86 15.03 -5.43
C VAL A 139 0.88 15.57 -4.35
N LEU A 140 1.35 15.81 -3.12
CA LEU A 140 0.63 16.54 -2.07
C LEU A 140 0.95 18.05 -2.08
N VAL A 141 0.96 18.65 -3.27
CA VAL A 141 0.85 20.10 -3.43
C VAL A 141 -0.34 20.38 -4.35
N CYS A 142 -1.53 20.38 -3.76
CA CYS A 142 -2.74 21.14 -4.11
C CYS A 142 -3.77 20.90 -3.00
#